data_AF-A0A4R4S682-F1
#
_entry.id   AF-A0A4R4S682-F1
#
_cell.length_a   1.000
_cell.length_b   1.000
_cell.length_c   1.000
_cell.angle_alpha   90.00
_cell.angle_beta   90.00
_cell.angle_gamma   90.00
#
_symmetry.space_group_name_H-M   'P 1'
#
loop_
_entity.id
_entity.type
_entity.pdbx_description
1 polymer ?
#
loop_
_entity_poly.entity_id
_entity_poly.type
_entity_poly.pdbx_seq_one_letter_code
_entity_poly.pdbx_strand_id
1 'polypeptide(L)'
;MVLGERARQPEGTTRRVRRAERRDAATWLALDGEQAAEPALLGLDVLARDDVDRHPRLVQRDVVLGEGEPPAHQVADGERVGAAGELPLLDDHRDHRRGHATRMPDSDPANRSMSRRPTLSAASPPASEEIGMPFIVGAYAAAPRGLEPGTRFRTYVDDVLALPAVDGLEVPFQGHGSAWNDPAYLHATAVASEHVLTMIPATIMALAGAPAQGLASSDDGGRKQAVEQLRRAFEFVTAVNEGPGGTITAVEVHSAPRRPFTSADAFRASLDEVLSWDWGGTELLIEHSDAHSDDHQPAKGFLPLDEELAVAAQRGIGFSVNWGRSVIETRRVGGAREHLAAVVARGRLGALVFSGVSDADTLDGPAWADLHLPIRDWSDAPVAAEAATSLLTADEVRACVDAASEPRFVGVKVSSPSTAGPAECLNLVAANVAIVADAVQRARSRG
;
A
#
# COMPACT_ATOMS: atom_id res chain seq x y z
N MET A 1 -70.38 25.37 50.00
CA MET A 1 -69.32 24.71 49.18
C MET A 1 -69.64 25.04 47.73
N VAL A 2 -68.70 25.70 47.07
CA VAL A 2 -68.92 26.73 46.04
C VAL A 2 -69.07 26.15 44.62
N LEU A 3 -69.97 26.78 43.86
CA LEU A 3 -70.27 26.69 42.41
C LEU A 3 -69.16 27.30 41.54
N GLY A 4 -69.13 27.05 40.22
CA GLY A 4 -68.55 28.06 39.31
C GLY A 4 -68.17 27.64 37.89
N GLU A 5 -69.07 27.89 36.94
CA GLU A 5 -68.87 27.92 35.49
C GLU A 5 -68.05 29.14 34.99
N ARG A 6 -67.45 28.93 33.80
CA ARG A 6 -67.32 29.84 32.62
C ARG A 6 -66.85 31.32 32.76
N ALA A 7 -65.88 31.60 31.87
CA ALA A 7 -65.85 32.66 30.84
C ALA A 7 -65.06 33.99 31.05
N ARG A 8 -64.23 34.23 30.02
CA ARG A 8 -63.79 35.49 29.36
C ARG A 8 -62.67 36.35 29.98
N GLN A 9 -61.76 36.70 29.06
CA GLN A 9 -60.63 37.63 29.16
C GLN A 9 -61.06 39.09 29.41
N PRO A 10 -60.08 39.97 29.67
CA PRO A 10 -59.75 40.96 28.64
C PRO A 10 -58.24 41.17 28.38
N GLU A 11 -58.02 42.00 27.36
CA GLU A 11 -56.86 42.27 26.50
C GLU A 11 -55.66 43.05 27.10
N GLY A 12 -54.52 42.95 26.39
CA GLY A 12 -53.53 44.01 26.14
C GLY A 12 -52.60 44.38 27.30
N THR A 13 -51.27 44.30 27.17
CA THR A 13 -50.47 45.28 26.40
C THR A 13 -49.02 44.80 26.21
N THR A 14 -48.58 44.76 24.94
CA THR A 14 -47.23 44.77 24.33
C THR A 14 -45.94 44.67 25.17
N ARG A 15 -45.00 43.77 24.76
CA ARG A 15 -43.64 44.16 24.31
C ARG A 15 -42.83 43.04 23.62
N ARG A 16 -42.58 43.29 22.31
CA ARG A 16 -41.38 43.01 21.49
C ARG A 16 -40.74 41.61 21.47
N VAL A 17 -41.05 40.92 20.38
CA VAL A 17 -40.23 39.90 19.68
C VAL A 17 -38.84 40.46 19.34
N ARG A 18 -37.78 39.72 19.67
CA ARG A 18 -36.47 39.86 19.00
C ARG A 18 -36.21 38.60 18.17
N ARG A 19 -36.13 38.84 16.87
CA ARG A 19 -35.60 37.98 15.81
C ARG A 19 -34.09 38.30 15.74
N ALA A 20 -33.24 37.28 15.69
CA ALA A 20 -31.84 37.38 15.25
C ALA A 20 -31.54 36.02 14.60
N GLU A 21 -31.80 35.90 13.30
CA GLU A 21 -30.88 36.19 12.19
C GLU A 21 -29.82 35.11 12.01
N ARG A 22 -30.04 34.34 10.94
CA ARG A 22 -29.08 33.51 10.22
C ARG A 22 -27.86 34.36 9.86
N ARG A 23 -26.66 33.80 9.95
CA ARG A 23 -25.50 34.32 9.23
C ARG A 23 -25.08 33.29 8.20
N ASP A 24 -25.22 33.72 6.95
CA ASP A 24 -24.77 33.06 5.75
C ASP A 24 -23.25 33.11 5.61
N ALA A 25 -22.81 32.22 4.73
CA ALA A 25 -21.48 31.98 4.21
C ALA A 25 -20.86 33.16 3.45
N ALA A 26 -19.56 32.96 3.17
CA ALA A 26 -18.72 33.64 2.20
C ALA A 26 -18.27 35.07 2.53
N THR A 27 -16.97 35.25 2.77
CA THR A 27 -16.05 36.07 1.95
C THR A 27 -14.69 36.11 2.65
N TRP A 28 -13.68 35.43 2.08
CA TRP A 28 -12.29 35.87 2.16
C TRP A 28 -11.62 35.59 0.81
N LEU A 29 -11.37 36.68 0.10
CA LEU A 29 -10.59 36.75 -1.13
C LEU A 29 -9.09 36.76 -0.78
N ALA A 30 -8.32 36.21 -1.71
CA ALA A 30 -6.87 36.03 -1.72
C ALA A 30 -6.05 37.34 -1.88
N LEU A 31 -4.73 37.14 -1.98
CA LEU A 31 -3.56 38.04 -2.19
C LEU A 31 -2.80 38.31 -0.88
N ASP A 32 -1.50 38.05 -0.70
CA ASP A 32 -0.37 37.55 -1.49
C ASP A 32 0.58 36.90 -0.43
N GLY A 33 1.30 35.80 -0.66
CA GLY A 33 2.45 35.71 -1.54
C GLY A 33 3.73 35.61 -0.70
N GLU A 34 4.12 34.39 -0.28
CA GLU A 34 5.50 34.09 0.12
C GLU A 34 5.79 32.61 -0.18
N GLN A 35 6.96 32.39 -0.80
CA GLN A 35 7.42 31.15 -1.40
C GLN A 35 7.50 30.00 -0.39
N ALA A 36 6.65 28.99 -0.57
CA ALA A 36 6.85 27.68 0.04
C ALA A 36 7.70 26.83 -0.93
N ALA A 37 8.92 26.51 -0.51
CA ALA A 37 9.75 25.52 -1.18
C ALA A 37 9.07 24.14 -1.13
N GLU A 38 9.07 23.45 -2.26
CA GLU A 38 8.61 22.07 -2.42
C GLU A 38 9.45 21.11 -1.55
N PRO A 39 8.85 20.11 -0.88
CA PRO A 39 9.60 18.95 -0.44
C PRO A 39 9.61 17.91 -1.57
N ALA A 40 10.79 17.73 -2.15
CA ALA A 40 11.11 16.57 -2.99
C ALA A 40 10.88 15.28 -2.19
N LEU A 41 10.16 14.34 -2.81
CA LEU A 41 10.08 12.94 -2.39
C LEU A 41 11.50 12.34 -2.37
N LEU A 42 12.09 12.24 -1.19
CA LEU A 42 13.35 11.53 -0.96
C LEU A 42 13.07 10.27 -0.15
N GLY A 43 13.63 9.15 -0.64
CA GLY A 43 13.57 7.84 0.00
C GLY A 43 14.04 7.90 1.46
N LEU A 44 13.31 7.17 2.30
CA LEU A 44 13.61 7.04 3.72
C LEU A 44 14.82 6.11 3.89
N ASP A 45 16.01 6.68 3.92
CA ASP A 45 17.19 6.04 4.52
C ASP A 45 17.09 6.15 6.06
N VAL A 46 16.97 5.00 6.71
CA VAL A 46 17.04 4.89 8.17
C VAL A 46 18.51 4.93 8.59
N LEU A 47 18.97 6.11 9.02
CA LEU A 47 20.26 6.24 9.70
C LEU A 47 20.13 5.82 11.16
N ALA A 48 20.73 4.67 11.50
CA ALA A 48 21.08 4.32 12.86
C ALA A 48 22.08 5.36 13.41
N ARG A 49 21.77 5.95 14.56
CA ARG A 49 22.73 6.72 15.37
C ARG A 49 22.76 6.10 16.75
N ASP A 50 23.89 5.49 17.07
CA ASP A 50 24.25 5.06 18.41
C ASP A 50 24.68 6.27 19.26
N ASP A 51 24.37 6.12 20.54
CA ASP A 51 24.49 7.08 21.61
C ASP A 51 25.92 7.24 22.16
N VAL A 52 26.04 8.29 22.96
CA VAL A 52 27.23 8.97 23.50
C VAL A 52 27.97 8.21 24.63
N ASP A 53 29.22 8.65 24.84
CA ASP A 53 30.10 8.52 26.02
C ASP A 53 31.04 7.30 26.16
N ARG A 54 32.34 7.56 25.91
CA ARG A 54 33.45 7.29 26.84
C ARG A 54 34.78 7.87 26.32
N HIS A 55 35.27 8.91 27.01
CA HIS A 55 36.70 9.24 27.11
C HIS A 55 37.21 8.77 28.49
N PRO A 56 38.52 8.47 28.73
CA PRO A 56 39.62 9.39 28.39
C PRO A 56 41.02 8.79 28.07
N ARG A 57 41.90 9.71 27.61
CA ARG A 57 43.37 9.86 27.86
C ARG A 57 44.30 9.88 26.62
N LEU A 58 44.73 11.10 26.30
CA LEU A 58 46.11 11.60 26.13
C LEU A 58 47.16 10.70 25.43
N VAL A 59 47.65 11.15 24.27
CA VAL A 59 49.08 11.50 24.04
C VAL A 59 49.16 12.67 23.04
N GLN A 60 49.88 13.72 23.43
CA GLN A 60 50.24 14.90 22.65
C GLN A 60 51.19 14.57 21.47
N ARG A 61 51.11 15.35 20.40
CA ARG A 61 52.33 15.88 19.77
C ARG A 61 52.07 17.21 19.06
N ASP A 62 52.96 18.14 19.37
CA ASP A 62 52.94 19.57 19.10
C ASP A 62 53.26 19.96 17.64
N VAL A 63 52.55 21.02 17.18
CA VAL A 63 53.02 22.32 16.65
C VAL A 63 53.82 22.35 15.33
N VAL A 64 53.39 23.17 14.36
CA VAL A 64 53.99 24.48 13.99
C VAL A 64 53.03 25.27 13.09
N LEU A 65 52.79 26.54 13.48
CA LEU A 65 52.05 27.59 12.80
C LEU A 65 52.91 28.28 11.72
N GLY A 66 52.26 28.82 10.69
CA GLY A 66 52.86 29.79 9.78
C GLY A 66 51.78 30.54 8.99
N GLU A 67 51.52 31.78 9.39
CA GLU A 67 50.64 32.73 8.72
C GLU A 67 51.26 33.34 7.45
N GLY A 68 50.42 33.83 6.53
CA GLY A 68 50.85 34.69 5.41
C GLY A 68 49.76 34.90 4.35
N GLU A 69 49.15 36.09 4.38
CA GLU A 69 48.13 36.63 3.47
C GLU A 69 48.57 36.84 1.98
N PRO A 70 47.62 37.13 1.05
CA PRO A 70 47.76 36.95 -0.41
C PRO A 70 48.08 38.25 -1.19
N PRO A 71 48.16 38.20 -2.53
CA PRO A 71 47.36 39.14 -3.32
C PRO A 71 46.81 38.62 -4.68
N ALA A 72 45.52 38.92 -4.90
CA ALA A 72 44.94 39.82 -5.90
C ALA A 72 45.32 39.80 -7.42
N HIS A 73 44.23 39.70 -8.22
CA HIS A 73 43.90 40.33 -9.52
C HIS A 73 44.74 40.07 -10.79
N GLN A 74 44.06 39.59 -11.85
CA GLN A 74 43.85 40.41 -13.06
C GLN A 74 42.70 39.91 -13.94
N VAL A 75 41.96 40.88 -14.46
CA VAL A 75 40.81 40.84 -15.38
C VAL A 75 41.33 41.15 -16.78
N ALA A 76 40.76 40.54 -17.84
CA ALA A 76 40.35 41.22 -19.09
C ALA A 76 39.85 40.22 -20.15
N ASP A 77 38.55 40.29 -20.40
CA ASP A 77 37.85 40.53 -21.67
C ASP A 77 38.44 40.07 -23.02
N GLY A 78 37.53 39.54 -23.86
CA GLY A 78 37.59 39.73 -25.32
C GLY A 78 36.98 38.62 -26.18
N GLU A 79 35.69 38.75 -26.50
CA GLU A 79 35.08 38.66 -27.85
C GLU A 79 35.82 37.95 -29.01
N ARG A 80 35.22 37.26 -30.00
CA ARG A 80 33.86 36.84 -30.42
C ARG A 80 34.04 36.15 -31.80
N VAL A 81 33.10 35.28 -32.19
CA VAL A 81 32.72 34.84 -33.56
C VAL A 81 33.61 33.85 -34.35
N GLY A 82 32.97 32.84 -34.96
CA GLY A 82 33.33 32.41 -36.33
C GLY A 82 33.24 30.91 -36.60
N ALA A 83 32.35 30.51 -37.50
CA ALA A 83 31.99 29.13 -37.87
C ALA A 83 32.81 28.55 -39.04
N ALA A 84 32.49 27.28 -39.38
CA ALA A 84 32.93 26.43 -40.50
C ALA A 84 34.35 25.82 -40.33
N GLY A 85 34.64 24.57 -40.68
CA GLY A 85 33.95 23.50 -41.40
C GLY A 85 35.02 22.45 -41.78
N GLU A 86 34.58 21.28 -42.25
CA GLU A 86 35.34 20.26 -42.98
C GLU A 86 36.14 19.17 -42.22
N LEU A 87 35.69 17.93 -42.48
CA LEU A 87 36.41 16.65 -42.33
C LEU A 87 37.50 16.53 -43.40
N PRO A 88 38.45 15.57 -43.25
CA PRO A 88 38.26 14.36 -44.05
C PRO A 88 38.63 13.03 -43.37
N LEU A 89 38.08 11.99 -43.99
CA LEU A 89 38.27 10.54 -43.84
C LEU A 89 39.72 10.08 -44.00
N LEU A 90 40.06 8.95 -43.37
CA LEU A 90 41.03 7.97 -43.90
C LEU A 90 40.60 6.55 -43.51
N ASP A 91 40.40 5.75 -44.56
CA ASP A 91 40.08 4.33 -44.60
C ASP A 91 41.31 3.43 -44.31
N ASP A 92 41.01 2.33 -43.61
CA ASP A 92 41.27 0.92 -43.93
C ASP A 92 42.69 0.45 -44.36
N HIS A 93 43.19 -0.57 -43.65
CA HIS A 93 43.71 -1.77 -44.29
C HIS A 93 43.71 -3.00 -43.36
N ARG A 94 42.71 -3.86 -43.58
CA ARG A 94 42.75 -5.33 -43.76
C ARG A 94 43.97 -6.11 -43.22
N ASP A 95 43.68 -7.19 -42.49
CA ASP A 95 44.46 -8.42 -42.53
C ASP A 95 43.57 -9.66 -42.67
N HIS A 96 44.05 -10.61 -43.48
CA HIS A 96 43.43 -11.89 -43.84
C HIS A 96 43.77 -12.97 -42.80
N ARG A 97 42.87 -13.93 -42.56
CA ARG A 97 43.21 -15.37 -42.60
C ARG A 97 42.00 -16.31 -42.51
N ARG A 98 42.17 -17.43 -43.20
CA ARG A 98 41.22 -18.49 -43.50
C ARG A 98 41.14 -19.54 -42.39
N GLY A 99 39.91 -20.01 -42.15
CA GLY A 99 39.48 -21.42 -42.08
C GLY A 99 40.27 -22.46 -41.28
N HIS A 100 39.60 -23.07 -40.31
CA HIS A 100 39.74 -24.51 -40.02
C HIS A 100 38.41 -25.08 -39.50
N ALA A 101 37.86 -26.01 -40.28
CA ALA A 101 36.75 -26.89 -39.91
C ALA A 101 37.31 -28.08 -39.14
N THR A 102 36.70 -28.41 -38.00
CA THR A 102 37.05 -29.63 -37.23
C THR A 102 35.81 -30.48 -37.03
N ARG A 103 35.95 -31.75 -37.40
CA ARG A 103 34.94 -32.82 -37.37
C ARG A 103 34.54 -33.19 -35.94
N MET A 104 33.26 -33.54 -35.80
CA MET A 104 32.68 -34.32 -34.70
C MET A 104 33.10 -35.81 -34.81
N PRO A 105 33.14 -36.56 -33.69
CA PRO A 105 32.84 -37.98 -33.70
C PRO A 105 31.44 -38.26 -33.13
N ASP A 106 30.77 -39.22 -33.75
CA ASP A 106 29.53 -39.85 -33.33
C ASP A 106 29.63 -40.48 -31.93
N SER A 107 28.59 -40.29 -31.13
CA SER A 107 28.23 -41.23 -30.06
C SER A 107 26.70 -41.30 -29.92
N ASP A 108 26.21 -42.53 -30.10
CA ASP A 108 24.89 -43.14 -29.94
C ASP A 108 23.85 -42.44 -29.01
N PRO A 109 22.55 -42.37 -29.39
CA PRO A 109 21.51 -41.71 -28.60
C PRO A 109 20.76 -42.72 -27.73
N ALA A 110 21.05 -42.75 -26.44
CA ALA A 110 20.17 -43.39 -25.47
C ALA A 110 20.07 -42.55 -24.20
N ASN A 111 18.83 -42.12 -23.93
CA ASN A 111 18.33 -41.71 -22.63
C ASN A 111 18.77 -40.33 -22.11
N ARG A 112 18.18 -39.27 -22.68
CA ARG A 112 17.87 -38.06 -21.92
C ARG A 112 16.39 -37.74 -22.07
N SER A 113 15.60 -38.22 -21.11
CA SER A 113 14.30 -37.67 -20.76
C SER A 113 14.47 -36.18 -20.45
N MET A 114 14.36 -35.33 -21.46
CA MET A 114 14.07 -33.91 -21.28
C MET A 114 12.68 -33.83 -20.68
N SER A 115 12.63 -33.70 -19.36
CA SER A 115 11.45 -33.22 -18.66
C SER A 115 11.16 -31.83 -19.20
N ARG A 116 10.25 -31.74 -20.17
CA ARG A 116 9.65 -30.49 -20.62
C ARG A 116 9.07 -29.84 -19.37
N ARG A 117 9.70 -28.75 -18.89
CA ARG A 117 9.02 -27.83 -17.99
C ARG A 117 7.74 -27.39 -18.73
N PRO A 118 6.56 -27.46 -18.09
CA PRO A 118 5.38 -26.91 -18.70
C PRO A 118 5.62 -25.41 -18.84
N THR A 119 5.72 -24.92 -20.07
CA THR A 119 5.48 -23.51 -20.36
C THR A 119 4.06 -23.24 -19.89
N LEU A 120 3.89 -22.45 -18.83
CA LEU A 120 2.64 -21.81 -18.50
C LEU A 120 2.33 -20.88 -19.67
N SER A 121 1.73 -21.42 -20.74
CA SER A 121 0.94 -20.63 -21.65
C SER A 121 -0.09 -19.97 -20.75
N ALA A 122 0.04 -18.67 -20.52
CA ALA A 122 -0.89 -17.89 -19.73
C ALA A 122 -2.28 -18.07 -20.34
N ALA A 123 -3.05 -19.00 -19.79
CA ALA A 123 -4.48 -19.01 -20.00
C ALA A 123 -4.97 -17.65 -19.51
N SER A 124 -5.84 -16.99 -20.27
CA SER A 124 -6.51 -15.79 -19.78
C SER A 124 -7.12 -16.10 -18.41
N PRO A 125 -6.96 -15.21 -17.41
CA PRO A 125 -7.56 -15.44 -16.11
C PRO A 125 -9.07 -15.67 -16.26
N PRO A 126 -9.67 -16.54 -15.43
CA PRO A 126 -11.12 -16.72 -15.44
C PRO A 126 -11.80 -15.38 -15.16
N ALA A 127 -12.99 -15.19 -15.73
CA ALA A 127 -13.80 -14.02 -15.43
C ALA A 127 -14.24 -14.06 -13.95
N SER A 128 -14.43 -12.91 -13.31
CA SER A 128 -14.84 -12.85 -11.90
C SER A 128 -16.15 -13.59 -11.60
N GLU A 129 -17.09 -13.62 -12.55
CA GLU A 129 -18.32 -14.42 -12.47
C GLU A 129 -18.04 -15.93 -12.33
N GLU A 130 -16.96 -16.42 -12.93
CA GLU A 130 -16.50 -17.81 -12.80
C GLU A 130 -15.74 -18.06 -11.50
N ILE A 131 -15.12 -17.02 -10.93
CA ILE A 131 -14.48 -17.06 -9.61
C ILE A 131 -15.56 -17.10 -8.52
N GLY A 132 -16.67 -16.36 -8.69
CA GLY A 132 -17.84 -16.27 -7.81
C GLY A 132 -17.55 -15.67 -6.42
N MET A 133 -16.48 -14.89 -6.31
CA MET A 133 -16.05 -14.14 -5.14
C MET A 133 -15.35 -12.87 -5.64
N PRO A 134 -15.61 -11.70 -5.03
CA PRO A 134 -14.91 -10.48 -5.38
C PRO A 134 -13.39 -10.64 -5.33
N PHE A 135 -12.73 -10.17 -6.39
CA PHE A 135 -11.29 -10.12 -6.49
C PHE A 135 -10.81 -8.66 -6.47
N ILE A 136 -10.01 -8.32 -5.46
CA ILE A 136 -9.59 -6.95 -5.17
C ILE A 136 -8.10 -6.77 -5.44
N VAL A 137 -7.73 -5.69 -6.14
CA VAL A 137 -6.32 -5.40 -6.48
C VAL A 137 -5.83 -4.13 -5.80
N GLY A 138 -4.74 -4.24 -5.03
CA GLY A 138 -3.96 -3.12 -4.50
C GLY A 138 -3.11 -2.46 -5.58
N ALA A 139 -3.75 -1.91 -6.61
CA ALA A 139 -3.11 -1.39 -7.82
C ALA A 139 -2.13 -0.24 -7.53
N TYR A 140 -2.34 0.49 -6.44
CA TYR A 140 -1.46 1.58 -6.00
C TYR A 140 -0.05 1.10 -5.64
N ALA A 141 0.11 -0.15 -5.19
CA ALA A 141 1.43 -0.72 -4.87
C ALA A 141 2.23 -1.01 -6.15
N ALA A 142 1.57 -1.49 -7.20
CA ALA A 142 2.18 -1.76 -8.49
C ALA A 142 2.27 -0.52 -9.40
N ALA A 143 1.70 0.61 -8.99
CA ALA A 143 1.58 1.78 -9.85
C ALA A 143 2.94 2.28 -10.35
N PRO A 144 3.04 2.74 -11.60
CA PRO A 144 4.26 3.32 -12.13
C PRO A 144 4.78 4.44 -11.23
N ARG A 145 6.11 4.52 -11.05
CA ARG A 145 6.73 5.59 -10.25
C ARG A 145 6.42 6.95 -10.87
N GLY A 146 6.04 7.92 -10.03
CA GLY A 146 5.67 9.27 -10.49
C GLY A 146 4.38 9.32 -11.30
N LEU A 147 3.44 8.39 -11.06
CA LEU A 147 2.12 8.42 -11.67
C LEU A 147 1.32 9.62 -11.13
N GLU A 148 1.42 10.74 -11.83
CA GLU A 148 0.67 11.96 -11.51
C GLU A 148 -0.82 11.85 -11.87
N PRO A 149 -1.71 12.60 -11.16
CA PRO A 149 -3.11 12.70 -11.51
C PRO A 149 -3.34 13.10 -12.98
N GLY A 150 -4.44 12.63 -13.58
CA GLY A 150 -4.83 12.96 -14.95
C GLY A 150 -4.91 11.72 -15.86
N THR A 151 -4.67 11.91 -17.16
CA THR A 151 -4.91 10.86 -18.16
C THR A 151 -4.10 9.60 -17.91
N ARG A 152 -2.81 9.71 -17.54
CA ARG A 152 -1.96 8.53 -17.30
C ARG A 152 -2.41 7.71 -16.10
N PHE A 153 -2.74 8.38 -15.00
CA PHE A 153 -3.34 7.75 -13.84
C PHE A 153 -4.61 7.01 -14.24
N ARG A 154 -5.54 7.72 -14.89
CA ARG A 154 -6.82 7.14 -15.30
C ARG A 154 -6.66 5.93 -16.21
N THR A 155 -5.81 6.01 -17.24
CA THR A 155 -5.51 4.88 -18.12
C THR A 155 -4.98 3.68 -17.34
N TYR A 156 -4.03 3.89 -16.43
CA TYR A 156 -3.50 2.79 -15.61
C TYR A 156 -4.60 2.11 -14.78
N VAL A 157 -5.44 2.89 -14.10
CA VAL A 157 -6.45 2.28 -13.24
C VAL A 157 -7.60 1.66 -14.05
N ASP A 158 -8.00 2.28 -15.17
CA ASP A 158 -8.97 1.72 -16.12
C ASP A 158 -8.46 0.39 -16.70
N ASP A 159 -7.16 0.32 -17.08
CA ASP A 159 -6.54 -0.89 -17.60
C ASP A 159 -6.48 -2.03 -16.55
N VAL A 160 -6.25 -1.70 -15.27
CA VAL A 160 -6.28 -2.68 -14.18
C VAL A 160 -7.70 -3.19 -13.92
N LEU A 161 -8.70 -2.30 -13.90
CA LEU A 161 -10.11 -2.67 -13.74
C LEU A 161 -10.65 -3.47 -14.93
N ALA A 162 -10.06 -3.32 -16.12
CA ALA A 162 -10.42 -4.09 -17.30
C ALA A 162 -9.89 -5.53 -17.30
N LEU A 163 -9.07 -5.92 -16.31
CA LEU A 163 -8.57 -7.29 -16.20
C LEU A 163 -9.73 -8.25 -15.86
N PRO A 164 -9.89 -9.39 -16.56
CA PRO A 164 -11.10 -10.22 -16.48
C PRO A 164 -11.52 -10.69 -15.09
N ALA A 165 -10.55 -10.93 -14.20
CA ALA A 165 -10.81 -11.42 -12.86
C ALA A 165 -11.08 -10.31 -11.84
N VAL A 166 -10.83 -9.04 -12.17
CA VAL A 166 -10.80 -7.94 -11.19
C VAL A 166 -12.18 -7.31 -11.03
N ASP A 167 -12.72 -7.34 -9.81
CA ASP A 167 -14.01 -6.71 -9.47
C ASP A 167 -13.84 -5.32 -8.88
N GLY A 168 -12.65 -5.01 -8.37
CA GLY A 168 -12.31 -3.65 -8.00
C GLY A 168 -10.95 -3.52 -7.33
N LEU A 169 -10.83 -2.48 -6.53
CA LEU A 169 -9.54 -1.94 -6.10
C LEU A 169 -9.48 -1.90 -4.59
N GLU A 170 -8.30 -2.22 -4.04
CA GLU A 170 -7.91 -1.74 -2.73
C GLU A 170 -7.40 -0.31 -2.91
N VAL A 171 -8.23 0.64 -2.47
CA VAL A 171 -8.00 2.08 -2.56
C VAL A 171 -7.20 2.53 -1.34
N PRO A 172 -6.00 3.11 -1.51
CA PRO A 172 -5.22 3.60 -0.39
C PRO A 172 -5.82 4.91 0.14
N PHE A 173 -6.17 4.97 1.43
CA PHE A 173 -6.45 6.26 2.05
C PHE A 173 -5.14 7.02 2.28
N GLN A 174 -5.03 8.21 1.67
CA GLN A 174 -3.88 9.12 1.73
C GLN A 174 -4.31 10.55 2.11
N GLY A 175 -5.63 10.81 2.18
CA GLY A 175 -6.19 12.11 2.52
C GLY A 175 -6.51 12.96 1.29
N HIS A 176 -6.86 14.22 1.52
CA HIS A 176 -7.34 15.13 0.48
C HIS A 176 -6.23 15.46 -0.52
N GLY A 177 -6.57 15.41 -1.82
CA GLY A 177 -5.67 15.76 -2.92
C GLY A 177 -4.95 14.59 -3.59
N SER A 178 -5.03 13.38 -3.02
CA SER A 178 -4.61 12.17 -3.74
C SER A 178 -5.62 11.81 -4.82
N ALA A 179 -5.15 11.47 -6.03
CA ALA A 179 -6.02 10.95 -7.09
C ALA A 179 -6.73 9.63 -6.69
N TRP A 180 -6.13 8.86 -5.76
CA TRP A 180 -6.76 7.65 -5.21
C TRP A 180 -7.94 7.97 -4.30
N ASN A 181 -8.04 9.18 -3.76
CA ASN A 181 -9.14 9.62 -2.89
C ASN A 181 -9.98 10.72 -3.54
N ASP A 182 -10.07 10.73 -4.87
CA ASP A 182 -11.04 11.52 -5.62
C ASP A 182 -12.32 10.69 -5.85
N PRO A 183 -13.47 11.04 -5.24
CA PRO A 183 -14.72 10.32 -5.46
C PRO A 183 -15.13 10.26 -6.94
N ALA A 184 -14.78 11.27 -7.74
CA ALA A 184 -15.12 11.30 -9.16
C ALA A 184 -14.46 10.16 -9.94
N TYR A 185 -13.30 9.67 -9.47
CA TYR A 185 -12.64 8.51 -10.04
C TYR A 185 -13.45 7.23 -9.81
N LEU A 186 -13.89 6.99 -8.57
CA LEU A 186 -14.69 5.80 -8.23
C LEU A 186 -16.12 5.88 -8.78
N HIS A 187 -16.68 7.07 -8.91
CA HIS A 187 -17.97 7.28 -9.58
C HIS A 187 -17.92 6.98 -11.08
N ALA A 188 -16.73 7.00 -11.69
CA ALA A 188 -16.54 6.69 -13.11
C ALA A 188 -16.32 5.19 -13.37
N THR A 189 -16.12 4.36 -12.34
CA THR A 189 -16.02 2.90 -12.48
C THR A 189 -17.41 2.28 -12.72
N ALA A 190 -17.45 1.02 -13.14
CA ALA A 190 -18.72 0.33 -13.37
C ALA A 190 -19.51 0.21 -12.05
N VAL A 191 -20.85 0.30 -12.13
CA VAL A 191 -21.75 0.17 -10.96
C VAL A 191 -21.54 -1.14 -10.19
N ALA A 192 -21.16 -2.20 -10.91
CA ALA A 192 -20.87 -3.50 -10.32
C ALA A 192 -19.50 -3.58 -9.60
N SER A 193 -18.66 -2.55 -9.70
CA SER A 193 -17.33 -2.59 -9.10
C SER A 193 -17.42 -2.53 -7.58
N GLU A 194 -16.70 -3.43 -6.92
CA GLU A 194 -16.58 -3.48 -5.46
C GLU A 194 -15.15 -3.08 -5.04
N HIS A 195 -15.04 -2.00 -4.30
CA HIS A 195 -13.78 -1.45 -3.82
C HIS A 195 -13.62 -1.69 -2.31
N VAL A 196 -12.37 -1.70 -1.86
CA VAL A 196 -12.00 -1.79 -0.44
C VAL A 196 -11.12 -0.59 -0.11
N LEU A 197 -11.41 0.14 0.96
CA LEU A 197 -10.52 1.21 1.41
C LEU A 197 -9.50 0.65 2.42
N THR A 198 -8.21 0.87 2.21
CA THR A 198 -7.19 0.51 3.21
C THR A 198 -6.64 1.74 3.91
N MET A 199 -6.57 1.67 5.25
CA MET A 199 -6.03 2.75 6.08
C MET A 199 -4.51 2.68 6.26
N ILE A 200 -3.83 1.63 5.77
CA ILE A 200 -2.40 1.44 6.07
C ILE A 200 -1.54 2.63 5.61
N PRO A 201 -1.69 3.22 4.40
CA PRO A 201 -0.78 4.28 3.96
C PRO A 201 -0.92 5.53 4.84
N ALA A 202 -2.15 5.98 5.10
CA ALA A 202 -2.43 7.08 6.03
C ALA A 202 -1.93 6.81 7.45
N THR A 203 -2.02 5.56 7.92
CA THR A 203 -1.54 5.15 9.24
C THR A 203 -0.03 5.25 9.34
N ILE A 204 0.71 4.70 8.36
CA ILE A 204 2.18 4.74 8.35
C ILE A 204 2.70 6.17 8.17
N MET A 205 2.07 6.96 7.30
CA MET A 205 2.43 8.38 7.13
C MET A 205 2.24 9.18 8.42
N ALA A 206 1.15 8.93 9.15
CA ALA A 206 0.91 9.59 10.44
C ALA A 206 1.97 9.24 11.48
N LEU A 207 2.34 7.96 11.58
CA LEU A 207 3.35 7.48 12.52
C LEU A 207 4.73 8.12 12.33
N ALA A 208 5.07 8.54 11.11
CA ALA A 208 6.33 9.22 10.82
C ALA A 208 6.47 10.58 11.54
N GLY A 209 5.36 11.31 11.70
CA GLY A 209 5.32 12.60 12.41
C GLY A 209 4.85 12.51 13.86
N ALA A 210 4.01 11.52 14.17
CA ALA A 210 3.41 11.32 15.48
C ALA A 210 3.45 9.84 15.88
N PRO A 211 4.54 9.37 16.54
CA PRO A 211 4.74 7.95 16.84
C PRO A 211 3.65 7.32 17.74
N ALA A 212 2.93 8.13 18.49
CA ALA A 212 1.83 7.70 19.34
C ALA A 212 0.47 7.66 18.60
N GLN A 213 0.37 8.16 17.36
CA GLN A 213 -0.90 8.17 16.64
C GLN A 213 -1.29 6.77 16.18
N GLY A 214 -2.47 6.31 16.59
CA GLY A 214 -3.05 5.06 16.10
C GLY A 214 -4.27 4.62 16.90
N LEU A 215 -5.07 3.72 16.34
CA LEU A 215 -6.33 3.27 16.94
C LEU A 215 -6.12 2.50 18.25
N ALA A 216 -5.00 1.80 18.43
CA ALA A 216 -4.64 1.15 19.70
C ALA A 216 -3.83 2.04 20.63
N SER A 217 -3.77 3.36 20.40
CA SER A 217 -2.92 4.22 21.21
C SER A 217 -3.44 4.40 22.64
N SER A 218 -2.61 4.08 23.63
CA SER A 218 -2.82 4.43 25.04
C SER A 218 -2.59 5.92 25.30
N ASP A 219 -1.97 6.65 24.36
CA ASP A 219 -1.92 8.10 24.39
C ASP A 219 -3.26 8.67 23.88
N ASP A 220 -3.93 9.47 24.72
CA ASP A 220 -5.26 9.99 24.39
C ASP A 220 -5.24 10.91 23.16
N GLY A 221 -4.17 11.68 22.98
CA GLY A 221 -3.99 12.56 21.82
C GLY A 221 -3.78 11.77 20.54
N GLY A 222 -2.91 10.77 20.56
CA GLY A 222 -2.62 9.88 19.45
C GLY A 222 -3.85 9.05 19.05
N ARG A 223 -4.63 8.57 20.02
CA ARG A 223 -5.89 7.85 19.76
C ARG A 223 -6.92 8.74 19.07
N LYS A 224 -7.15 9.95 19.61
CA LYS A 224 -8.11 10.91 19.04
C LYS A 224 -7.73 11.32 17.61
N GLN A 225 -6.45 11.54 17.34
CA GLN A 225 -5.96 11.86 16.00
C GLN A 225 -6.20 10.71 15.00
N ALA A 226 -6.03 9.47 15.42
CA ALA A 226 -6.30 8.31 14.58
C ALA A 226 -7.79 8.12 14.29
N VAL A 227 -8.66 8.29 15.31
CA VAL A 227 -10.12 8.24 15.11
C VAL A 227 -10.59 9.36 14.18
N GLU A 228 -10.05 10.58 14.32
CA GLU A 228 -10.34 11.70 13.43
C GLU A 228 -9.82 11.46 12.00
N GLN A 229 -8.69 10.77 11.83
CA GLN A 229 -8.23 10.34 10.52
C GLN A 229 -9.20 9.34 9.88
N LEU A 230 -9.71 8.38 10.66
CA LEU A 230 -10.71 7.42 10.21
C LEU A 230 -12.08 8.08 9.96
N ARG A 231 -12.41 9.18 10.67
CA ARG A 231 -13.61 9.99 10.37
C ARG A 231 -13.58 10.55 8.95
N ARG A 232 -12.43 11.06 8.50
CA ARG A 232 -12.29 11.55 7.12
C ARG A 232 -12.39 10.43 6.09
N ALA A 233 -11.90 9.25 6.42
CA ALA A 233 -12.07 8.06 5.59
C ALA A 233 -13.55 7.63 5.52
N PHE A 234 -14.26 7.67 6.65
CA PHE A 234 -15.72 7.47 6.70
C PHE A 234 -16.47 8.45 5.79
N GLU A 235 -16.17 9.74 5.88
CA GLU A 235 -16.77 10.77 5.01
C GLU A 235 -16.49 10.52 3.52
N PHE A 236 -15.26 10.08 3.19
CA PHE A 236 -14.90 9.68 1.84
C PHE A 236 -15.71 8.47 1.36
N VAL A 237 -15.84 7.43 2.19
CA VAL A 237 -16.65 6.23 1.88
C VAL A 237 -18.10 6.62 1.61
N THR A 238 -18.70 7.45 2.46
CA THR A 238 -20.06 7.93 2.28
C THR A 238 -20.22 8.67 0.95
N ALA A 239 -19.31 9.60 0.64
CA ALA A 239 -19.36 10.36 -0.61
C ALA A 239 -19.19 9.46 -1.86
N VAL A 240 -18.39 8.40 -1.78
CA VAL A 240 -18.24 7.42 -2.86
C VAL A 240 -19.53 6.62 -3.02
N ASN A 241 -20.06 6.06 -1.94
CA ASN A 241 -21.22 5.16 -1.96
C ASN A 241 -22.55 5.86 -2.28
N GLU A 242 -22.65 7.18 -2.11
CA GLU A 242 -23.79 7.99 -2.57
C GLU A 242 -23.77 8.27 -4.09
N GLY A 243 -22.66 7.99 -4.76
CA GLY A 243 -22.49 8.26 -6.19
C GLY A 243 -22.94 7.15 -7.14
N PRO A 244 -22.83 7.38 -8.45
CA PRO A 244 -23.39 6.51 -9.48
C PRO A 244 -22.51 5.32 -9.90
N GLY A 245 -21.28 5.19 -9.38
CA GLY A 245 -20.28 4.22 -9.85
C GLY A 245 -20.09 3.04 -8.91
N GLY A 246 -18.85 2.55 -8.85
CA GLY A 246 -18.47 1.48 -7.92
C GLY A 246 -18.60 1.90 -6.46
N THR A 247 -18.71 0.91 -5.58
CA THR A 247 -18.97 1.12 -4.15
C THR A 247 -17.82 0.60 -3.30
N ILE A 248 -17.54 1.25 -2.17
CA ILE A 248 -16.63 0.74 -1.15
C ILE A 248 -17.41 -0.18 -0.21
N THR A 249 -17.13 -1.48 -0.28
CA THR A 249 -17.86 -2.52 0.45
C THR A 249 -17.18 -2.94 1.76
N ALA A 250 -15.89 -2.61 1.93
CA ALA A 250 -15.16 -2.78 3.17
C ALA A 250 -14.10 -1.69 3.42
N VAL A 251 -13.76 -1.46 4.69
CA VAL A 251 -12.61 -0.65 5.13
C VAL A 251 -11.68 -1.48 6.00
N GLU A 252 -10.42 -1.59 5.60
CA GLU A 252 -9.36 -2.22 6.38
C GLU A 252 -8.72 -1.21 7.34
N VAL A 253 -8.77 -1.53 8.63
CA VAL A 253 -8.17 -0.76 9.73
C VAL A 253 -7.03 -1.53 10.40
N HIS A 254 -6.09 -0.79 10.98
CA HIS A 254 -4.86 -1.34 11.57
C HIS A 254 -4.72 -0.90 13.03
N SER A 255 -4.23 -1.80 13.86
CA SER A 255 -4.09 -1.61 15.32
C SER A 255 -2.92 -0.73 15.74
N ALA A 256 -2.33 0.07 14.86
CA ALA A 256 -1.26 1.01 15.21
C ALA A 256 -1.57 1.81 16.50
N PRO A 257 -0.57 2.33 17.25
CA PRO A 257 0.86 2.32 16.97
C PRO A 257 1.57 1.08 17.53
N ARG A 258 2.91 1.07 17.47
CA ARG A 258 3.77 0.10 18.18
C ARG A 258 4.06 0.50 19.63
N ARG A 259 4.67 -0.40 20.39
CA ARG A 259 5.12 -0.15 21.78
C ARG A 259 5.99 1.12 21.85
N PRO A 260 5.92 1.91 22.94
CA PRO A 260 5.17 1.66 24.18
C PRO A 260 3.71 2.15 24.14
N PHE A 261 3.23 2.70 23.03
CA PHE A 261 1.91 3.34 22.96
C PHE A 261 0.76 2.38 22.67
N THR A 262 1.02 1.10 22.39
CA THR A 262 -0.02 0.13 22.00
C THR A 262 -0.81 -0.41 23.20
N SER A 263 -2.14 -0.48 23.07
CA SER A 263 -3.06 -1.06 24.04
C SER A 263 -4.31 -1.63 23.35
N ALA A 264 -4.60 -2.91 23.57
CA ALA A 264 -5.84 -3.51 23.09
C ALA A 264 -7.09 -2.87 23.70
N ASP A 265 -7.05 -2.36 24.93
CA ASP A 265 -8.17 -1.64 25.53
C ASP A 265 -8.44 -0.31 24.81
N ALA A 266 -7.38 0.41 24.44
CA ALA A 266 -7.53 1.60 23.61
C ALA A 266 -8.09 1.25 22.23
N PHE A 267 -7.65 0.13 21.64
CA PHE A 267 -8.17 -0.32 20.35
C PHE A 267 -9.67 -0.64 20.41
N ARG A 268 -10.11 -1.34 21.46
CA ARG A 268 -11.54 -1.57 21.72
C ARG A 268 -12.31 -0.25 21.81
N ALA A 269 -11.79 0.71 22.58
CA ALA A 269 -12.45 2.00 22.76
C ALA A 269 -12.55 2.80 21.45
N SER A 270 -11.50 2.79 20.62
CA SER A 270 -11.55 3.41 19.29
C SER A 270 -12.57 2.73 18.39
N LEU A 271 -12.62 1.39 18.38
CA LEU A 271 -13.60 0.67 17.56
C LEU A 271 -15.04 0.83 18.06
N ASP A 272 -15.26 0.96 19.37
CA ASP A 272 -16.58 1.29 19.93
C ASP A 272 -17.10 2.63 19.39
N GLU A 273 -16.22 3.63 19.29
CA GLU A 273 -16.57 4.92 18.70
C GLU A 273 -16.83 4.78 17.19
N VAL A 274 -15.93 4.12 16.45
CA VAL A 274 -15.99 4.00 14.98
C VAL A 274 -17.19 3.18 14.51
N LEU A 275 -17.54 2.11 15.23
CA LEU A 275 -18.70 1.27 14.92
C LEU A 275 -20.04 1.96 15.20
N SER A 276 -20.05 3.07 15.94
CA SER A 276 -21.28 3.86 16.16
C SER A 276 -21.70 4.68 14.93
N TRP A 277 -20.84 4.77 13.92
CA TRP A 277 -21.12 5.53 12.71
C TRP A 277 -21.97 4.69 11.73
N ASP A 278 -22.83 5.35 10.96
CA ASP A 278 -23.64 4.67 9.96
C ASP A 278 -22.83 4.41 8.68
N TRP A 279 -22.21 3.23 8.61
CA TRP A 279 -21.38 2.80 7.49
C TRP A 279 -22.17 2.41 6.24
N GLY A 280 -23.51 2.50 6.23
CA GLY A 280 -24.31 2.29 5.02
C GLY A 280 -24.16 0.90 4.39
N GLY A 281 -23.76 -0.11 5.16
CA GLY A 281 -23.49 -1.48 4.69
C GLY A 281 -22.02 -1.76 4.36
N THR A 282 -21.13 -0.77 4.41
CA THR A 282 -19.68 -1.00 4.36
C THR A 282 -19.22 -1.69 5.64
N GLU A 283 -18.48 -2.78 5.51
CA GLU A 283 -17.94 -3.52 6.66
C GLU A 283 -16.59 -2.95 7.10
N LEU A 284 -16.29 -3.07 8.39
CA LEU A 284 -14.92 -2.90 8.89
C LEU A 284 -14.23 -4.25 8.94
N LEU A 285 -12.97 -4.28 8.52
CA LEU A 285 -12.06 -5.41 8.65
C LEU A 285 -10.81 -4.97 9.39
N ILE A 286 -10.33 -5.79 10.33
CA ILE A 286 -8.99 -5.61 10.89
C ILE A 286 -8.00 -6.33 9.97
N GLU A 287 -7.07 -5.61 9.34
CA GLU A 287 -5.95 -6.21 8.61
C GLU A 287 -4.73 -6.31 9.53
N HIS A 288 -4.32 -7.53 9.84
CA HIS A 288 -3.14 -7.77 10.66
C HIS A 288 -1.86 -7.43 9.89
N SER A 289 -0.96 -6.66 10.52
CA SER A 289 0.30 -6.19 9.92
C SER A 289 1.50 -7.05 10.30
N ASP A 290 1.95 -6.93 11.54
CA ASP A 290 2.93 -7.79 12.17
C ASP A 290 3.06 -7.27 13.61
N ALA A 291 3.26 -8.18 14.55
CA ALA A 291 3.36 -7.91 15.96
C ALA A 291 4.76 -7.45 16.36
N HIS A 292 4.85 -6.79 17.52
CA HIS A 292 6.14 -6.57 18.17
C HIS A 292 6.85 -7.91 18.46
N SER A 293 8.16 -7.96 18.20
CA SER A 293 9.02 -9.11 18.49
C SER A 293 10.32 -8.63 19.14
N ASP A 294 10.78 -9.36 20.15
CA ASP A 294 12.11 -9.15 20.76
C ASP A 294 13.21 -9.93 20.02
N ASP A 295 12.84 -10.88 19.16
CA ASP A 295 13.77 -11.75 18.43
C ASP A 295 14.26 -11.13 17.12
N HIS A 296 13.47 -10.25 16.51
CA HIS A 296 13.80 -9.59 15.25
C HIS A 296 13.04 -8.28 15.09
N GLN A 297 13.57 -7.39 14.24
CA GLN A 297 12.92 -6.11 13.98
C GLN A 297 11.58 -6.30 13.22
N PRO A 298 10.45 -5.88 13.80
CA PRO A 298 9.17 -5.88 13.10
C PRO A 298 9.13 -4.80 12.02
N ALA A 299 8.36 -5.03 10.97
CA ALA A 299 8.05 -4.04 9.95
C ALA A 299 7.15 -2.95 10.53
N LYS A 300 6.01 -3.31 11.14
CA LYS A 300 5.05 -2.39 11.77
C LYS A 300 5.02 -2.53 13.28
N GLY A 301 5.02 -3.75 13.81
CA GLY A 301 5.10 -4.01 15.25
C GLY A 301 3.86 -3.56 16.03
N PHE A 302 2.67 -3.74 15.46
CA PHE A 302 1.39 -3.35 16.07
C PHE A 302 0.91 -4.41 17.07
N LEU A 303 -0.40 -4.48 17.36
CA LEU A 303 -0.95 -5.46 18.29
C LEU A 303 -0.65 -6.89 17.81
N PRO A 304 -0.36 -7.81 18.74
CA PRO A 304 -0.34 -9.25 18.47
C PRO A 304 -1.66 -9.74 17.87
N LEU A 305 -1.57 -10.73 16.97
CA LEU A 305 -2.73 -11.31 16.28
C LEU A 305 -3.82 -11.79 17.25
N ASP A 306 -3.44 -12.40 18.38
CA ASP A 306 -4.40 -12.92 19.36
C ASP A 306 -5.19 -11.80 20.06
N GLU A 307 -4.56 -10.66 20.34
CA GLU A 307 -5.23 -9.47 20.87
C GLU A 307 -6.18 -8.86 19.83
N GLU A 308 -5.74 -8.72 18.57
CA GLU A 308 -6.59 -8.24 17.49
C GLU A 308 -7.81 -9.15 17.25
N LEU A 309 -7.60 -10.47 17.26
CA LEU A 309 -8.66 -11.47 17.13
C LEU A 309 -9.64 -11.43 18.31
N ALA A 310 -9.15 -11.19 19.53
CA ALA A 310 -10.01 -11.03 20.69
C ALA A 310 -10.90 -9.78 20.55
N VAL A 311 -10.33 -8.67 20.08
CA VAL A 311 -11.09 -7.44 19.80
C VAL A 311 -12.11 -7.67 18.69
N ALA A 312 -11.70 -8.27 17.57
CA ALA A 312 -12.56 -8.60 16.43
C ALA A 312 -13.77 -9.46 16.88
N ALA A 313 -13.52 -10.50 17.66
CA ALA A 313 -14.56 -11.39 18.16
C ALA A 313 -15.57 -10.69 19.07
N GLN A 314 -15.12 -9.79 19.94
CA GLN A 314 -15.97 -9.03 20.86
C GLN A 314 -16.83 -7.99 20.14
N ARG A 315 -16.40 -7.50 18.98
CA ARG A 315 -17.06 -6.43 18.23
C ARG A 315 -17.75 -6.91 16.94
N GLY A 316 -17.62 -8.19 16.62
CA GLY A 316 -18.22 -8.76 15.41
C GLY A 316 -17.56 -8.28 14.11
N ILE A 317 -16.30 -7.85 14.17
CA ILE A 317 -15.55 -7.33 13.02
C ILE A 317 -14.88 -8.50 12.29
N GLY A 318 -14.86 -8.45 10.95
CA GLY A 318 -14.13 -9.41 10.12
C GLY A 318 -12.62 -9.15 10.14
N PHE A 319 -11.87 -10.06 9.53
CA PHE A 319 -10.42 -10.04 9.57
C PHE A 319 -9.83 -10.23 8.17
N SER A 320 -8.89 -9.38 7.79
CA SER A 320 -8.11 -9.49 6.56
C SER A 320 -6.74 -10.09 6.89
N VAL A 321 -6.44 -11.23 6.27
CA VAL A 321 -5.14 -11.90 6.41
C VAL A 321 -4.30 -11.56 5.19
N ASN A 322 -3.18 -10.88 5.43
CA ASN A 322 -2.18 -10.64 4.41
C ASN A 322 -1.03 -11.65 4.54
N TRP A 323 -0.74 -12.37 3.46
CA TRP A 323 0.26 -13.44 3.45
C TRP A 323 1.66 -12.93 3.82
N GLY A 324 2.14 -11.87 3.15
CA GLY A 324 3.51 -11.36 3.32
C GLY A 324 3.75 -10.88 4.74
N ARG A 325 2.79 -10.15 5.29
CA ARG A 325 2.75 -9.66 6.66
C ARG A 325 2.83 -10.76 7.72
N SER A 326 2.09 -11.85 7.52
CA SER A 326 2.15 -13.02 8.40
C SER A 326 3.52 -13.74 8.33
N VAL A 327 4.14 -13.78 7.15
CA VAL A 327 5.48 -14.37 6.96
C VAL A 327 6.58 -13.45 7.52
N ILE A 328 6.40 -12.14 7.43
CA ILE A 328 7.29 -11.13 8.06
C ILE A 328 7.32 -11.33 9.57
N GLU A 329 6.16 -11.40 10.24
CA GLU A 329 6.07 -11.57 11.69
C GLU A 329 6.75 -12.86 12.16
N THR A 330 6.49 -13.97 11.47
CA THR A 330 6.94 -15.28 11.93
C THR A 330 8.33 -15.66 11.44
N ARG A 331 8.89 -14.90 10.49
CA ARG A 331 10.10 -15.21 9.73
C ARG A 331 10.06 -16.59 9.06
N ARG A 332 8.87 -17.09 8.76
CA ARG A 332 8.63 -18.45 8.24
C ARG A 332 7.49 -18.45 7.24
N VAL A 333 7.67 -19.13 6.11
CA VAL A 333 6.62 -19.35 5.10
C VAL A 333 5.33 -19.93 5.72
N GLY A 334 5.48 -20.86 6.67
CA GLY A 334 4.34 -21.48 7.35
C GLY A 334 3.49 -20.52 8.20
N GLY A 335 4.00 -19.35 8.58
CA GLY A 335 3.29 -18.39 9.43
C GLY A 335 1.99 -17.85 8.82
N ALA A 336 1.94 -17.68 7.50
CA ALA A 336 0.70 -17.30 6.82
C ALA A 336 -0.43 -18.30 7.05
N ARG A 337 -0.13 -19.61 7.01
CA ARG A 337 -1.13 -20.66 7.27
C ARG A 337 -1.49 -20.75 8.75
N GLU A 338 -0.54 -20.48 9.66
CA GLU A 338 -0.80 -20.40 11.10
C GLU A 338 -1.78 -19.25 11.42
N HIS A 339 -1.54 -18.06 10.87
CA HIS A 339 -2.41 -16.90 11.05
C HIS A 339 -3.79 -17.11 10.42
N LEU A 340 -3.82 -17.61 9.18
CA LEU A 340 -5.07 -17.95 8.49
C LEU A 340 -5.90 -18.97 9.30
N ALA A 341 -5.27 -20.05 9.80
CA ALA A 341 -5.95 -21.04 10.60
C ALA A 341 -6.52 -20.44 11.91
N ALA A 342 -5.78 -19.54 12.56
CA ALA A 342 -6.25 -18.87 13.78
C ALA A 342 -7.49 -17.98 13.54
N VAL A 343 -7.56 -17.33 12.37
CA VAL A 343 -8.69 -16.49 11.94
C VAL A 343 -9.89 -17.34 11.53
N VAL A 344 -9.67 -18.38 10.72
CA VAL A 344 -10.69 -19.35 10.28
C VAL A 344 -11.32 -20.06 11.48
N ALA A 345 -10.52 -20.51 12.46
CA ALA A 345 -11.01 -21.18 13.66
C ALA A 345 -11.96 -20.31 14.50
N ARG A 346 -11.92 -18.98 14.32
CA ARG A 346 -12.83 -18.02 14.97
C ARG A 346 -14.03 -17.64 14.10
N GLY A 347 -14.11 -18.13 12.87
CA GLY A 347 -15.17 -17.79 11.91
C GLY A 347 -15.16 -16.30 11.55
N ARG A 348 -13.98 -15.68 11.48
CA ARG A 348 -13.83 -14.22 11.23
C ARG A 348 -13.09 -13.88 9.94
N LEU A 349 -12.79 -14.85 9.08
CA LEU A 349 -12.10 -14.56 7.83
C LEU A 349 -12.98 -13.69 6.92
N GLY A 350 -12.61 -12.42 6.79
CA GLY A 350 -13.23 -11.47 5.86
C GLY A 350 -12.47 -11.41 4.54
N ALA A 351 -11.15 -11.43 4.58
CA ALA A 351 -10.34 -11.35 3.37
C ALA A 351 -9.03 -12.14 3.45
N LEU A 352 -8.56 -12.59 2.28
CA LEU A 352 -7.24 -13.17 2.10
C LEU A 352 -6.50 -12.42 0.99
N VAL A 353 -5.42 -11.73 1.35
CA VAL A 353 -4.64 -10.88 0.46
C VAL A 353 -3.23 -11.45 0.29
N PHE A 354 -2.78 -11.53 -0.96
CA PHE A 354 -1.45 -12.01 -1.31
C PHE A 354 -0.50 -10.87 -1.64
N SER A 355 0.59 -10.81 -0.89
CA SER A 355 1.78 -10.02 -1.15
C SER A 355 3.01 -10.84 -0.76
N GLY A 356 4.12 -10.70 -1.48
CA GLY A 356 5.34 -11.46 -1.23
C GLY A 356 6.33 -10.74 -0.31
N VAL A 357 7.26 -11.52 0.24
CA VAL A 357 8.42 -11.06 1.01
C VAL A 357 9.62 -11.95 0.68
N SER A 358 10.83 -11.42 0.85
CA SER A 358 12.11 -12.13 0.65
C SER A 358 12.88 -12.21 1.96
N ASP A 359 13.59 -13.30 2.21
CA ASP A 359 14.57 -13.45 3.30
C ASP A 359 15.99 -12.99 2.90
N ALA A 360 16.15 -12.52 1.66
CA ALA A 360 17.34 -11.88 1.12
C ALA A 360 17.04 -10.42 0.72
N ASP A 361 18.09 -9.60 0.68
CA ASP A 361 18.02 -8.24 0.13
C ASP A 361 17.57 -8.28 -1.33
N THR A 362 16.74 -7.32 -1.72
CA THR A 362 16.26 -7.12 -3.09
C THR A 362 16.74 -5.77 -3.62
N LEU A 363 16.41 -5.48 -4.89
CA LEU A 363 16.67 -4.17 -5.48
C LEU A 363 16.07 -3.01 -4.66
N ASP A 364 14.86 -3.20 -4.11
CA ASP A 364 14.06 -2.13 -3.52
C ASP A 364 14.09 -2.10 -1.99
N GLY A 365 14.83 -3.00 -1.35
CA GLY A 365 15.01 -2.96 0.10
C GLY A 365 15.63 -4.21 0.72
N PRO A 366 15.90 -4.17 2.03
CA PRO A 366 16.56 -5.26 2.73
C PRO A 366 15.65 -6.48 2.88
N ALA A 367 16.27 -7.62 3.22
CA ALA A 367 15.58 -8.82 3.65
C ALA A 367 14.48 -8.50 4.67
N TRP A 368 13.32 -9.13 4.50
CA TRP A 368 12.14 -9.01 5.34
C TRP A 368 11.45 -7.63 5.38
N ALA A 369 11.83 -6.71 4.51
CA ALA A 369 11.07 -5.49 4.33
C ALA A 369 9.67 -5.79 3.74
N ASP A 370 8.66 -5.04 4.18
CA ASP A 370 7.29 -5.11 3.68
C ASP A 370 7.18 -4.43 2.31
N LEU A 371 7.85 -5.00 1.31
CA LEU A 371 7.95 -4.49 -0.06
C LEU A 371 6.80 -4.98 -0.95
N HIS A 372 5.99 -5.91 -0.46
CA HIS A 372 4.93 -6.57 -1.23
C HIS A 372 5.45 -7.18 -2.54
N LEU A 373 6.50 -8.00 -2.48
CA LEU A 373 7.09 -8.58 -3.69
C LEU A 373 6.06 -9.38 -4.51
N PRO A 374 6.21 -9.46 -5.84
CA PRO A 374 5.38 -10.34 -6.66
C PRO A 374 5.51 -11.82 -6.25
N ILE A 375 4.56 -12.65 -6.73
CA ILE A 375 4.66 -14.11 -6.62
C ILE A 375 5.90 -14.56 -7.39
N ARG A 376 6.74 -15.42 -6.81
CA ARG A 376 7.93 -15.94 -7.45
C ARG A 376 7.60 -16.61 -8.79
N ASP A 377 8.47 -16.41 -9.78
CA ASP A 377 8.36 -16.98 -11.13
C ASP A 377 7.03 -16.64 -11.81
N TRP A 378 6.47 -15.45 -11.54
CA TRP A 378 5.19 -15.01 -12.13
C TRP A 378 5.23 -14.81 -13.66
N SER A 379 6.41 -14.67 -14.25
CA SER A 379 6.63 -14.50 -15.69
C SER A 379 8.06 -14.85 -16.08
N ASP A 380 8.28 -15.16 -17.36
CA ASP A 380 9.60 -15.32 -17.97
C ASP A 380 10.21 -13.98 -18.45
N ALA A 381 9.49 -12.87 -18.32
CA ALA A 381 9.99 -11.54 -18.68
C ALA A 381 11.14 -11.10 -17.75
N PRO A 382 12.15 -10.35 -18.25
CA PRO A 382 13.30 -9.95 -17.43
C PRO A 382 12.93 -9.23 -16.13
N VAL A 383 11.89 -8.39 -16.11
CA VAL A 383 11.40 -7.68 -14.92
C VAL A 383 10.94 -8.63 -13.80
N ALA A 384 10.58 -9.87 -14.12
CA ALA A 384 10.18 -10.88 -13.13
C ALA A 384 11.35 -11.45 -12.33
N ALA A 385 12.59 -11.27 -12.79
CA ALA A 385 13.79 -11.73 -12.08
C ALA A 385 13.91 -11.08 -10.68
N GLU A 386 13.36 -9.88 -10.49
CA GLU A 386 13.31 -9.20 -9.19
C GLU A 386 12.45 -9.93 -8.15
N ALA A 387 11.55 -10.83 -8.58
CA ALA A 387 10.76 -11.67 -7.69
C ALA A 387 11.40 -13.04 -7.43
N ALA A 388 12.62 -13.32 -7.91
CA ALA A 388 13.26 -14.63 -7.81
C ALA A 388 13.48 -15.08 -6.35
N THR A 389 13.70 -14.13 -5.43
CA THR A 389 13.87 -14.39 -3.99
C THR A 389 12.56 -14.32 -3.21
N SER A 390 11.43 -14.03 -3.87
CA SER A 390 10.14 -14.02 -3.19
C SER A 390 9.84 -15.40 -2.61
N LEU A 391 9.47 -15.41 -1.34
CA LEU A 391 9.04 -16.61 -0.62
C LEU A 391 7.61 -17.00 -0.99
N LEU A 392 6.83 -16.06 -1.56
CA LEU A 392 5.47 -16.33 -2.03
C LEU A 392 5.55 -17.06 -3.36
N THR A 393 4.99 -18.26 -3.42
CA THR A 393 4.94 -19.09 -4.64
C THR A 393 3.50 -19.39 -5.01
N ALA A 394 3.26 -19.82 -6.25
CA ALA A 394 1.95 -20.33 -6.65
C ALA A 394 1.46 -21.51 -5.77
N ASP A 395 2.38 -22.30 -5.20
CA ASP A 395 2.04 -23.40 -4.29
C ASP A 395 1.56 -22.87 -2.94
N GLU A 396 2.20 -21.82 -2.40
CA GLU A 396 1.77 -21.16 -1.17
C GLU A 396 0.43 -20.44 -1.35
N VAL A 397 0.22 -19.80 -2.51
CA VAL A 397 -1.09 -19.23 -2.88
C VAL A 397 -2.17 -20.31 -2.83
N ARG A 398 -1.96 -21.43 -3.55
CA ARG A 398 -2.91 -22.55 -3.57
C ARG A 398 -3.16 -23.13 -2.18
N ALA A 399 -2.11 -23.33 -1.38
CA ALA A 399 -2.23 -23.88 -0.03
C ALA A 399 -3.04 -22.98 0.90
N CYS A 400 -2.87 -21.65 0.80
CA CYS A 400 -3.66 -20.70 1.57
C CYS A 400 -5.11 -20.60 1.07
N VAL A 401 -5.35 -20.60 -0.24
CA VAL A 401 -6.70 -20.61 -0.80
C VAL A 401 -7.45 -21.88 -0.39
N ASP A 402 -6.83 -23.07 -0.50
CA ASP A 402 -7.43 -24.35 -0.08
C ASP A 402 -7.74 -24.38 1.43
N ALA A 403 -6.96 -23.66 2.25
CA ALA A 403 -7.17 -23.56 3.70
C ALA A 403 -8.15 -22.44 4.10
N ALA A 404 -8.48 -21.53 3.18
CA ALA A 404 -9.36 -20.41 3.46
C ALA A 404 -10.83 -20.88 3.47
N SER A 405 -11.51 -20.73 4.60
CA SER A 405 -12.96 -20.95 4.66
C SER A 405 -13.68 -19.72 4.11
N GLU A 406 -14.09 -19.77 2.84
CA GLU A 406 -14.98 -18.79 2.17
C GLU A 406 -14.74 -17.32 2.59
N PRO A 407 -13.58 -16.72 2.28
CA PRO A 407 -13.39 -15.28 2.51
C PRO A 407 -14.44 -14.47 1.71
N ARG A 408 -14.78 -13.28 2.20
CA ARG A 408 -15.67 -12.35 1.47
C ARG A 408 -15.02 -11.88 0.18
N PHE A 409 -13.71 -11.65 0.19
CA PHE A 409 -12.94 -11.37 -1.01
C PHE A 409 -11.52 -11.94 -0.91
N VAL A 410 -10.93 -12.15 -2.07
CA VAL A 410 -9.49 -12.42 -2.22
C VAL A 410 -8.83 -11.22 -2.88
N GLY A 411 -7.54 -11.03 -2.63
CA GLY A 411 -6.84 -9.93 -3.28
C GLY A 411 -5.37 -10.14 -3.54
N VAL A 412 -4.84 -9.28 -4.40
CA VAL A 412 -3.42 -9.19 -4.72
C VAL A 412 -2.96 -7.76 -4.47
N LYS A 413 -1.93 -7.61 -3.65
CA LYS A 413 -1.24 -6.34 -3.38
C LYS A 413 0.24 -6.60 -3.57
N VAL A 414 0.73 -6.34 -4.78
CA VAL A 414 2.14 -6.55 -5.15
C VAL A 414 2.73 -5.24 -5.67
N SER A 415 4.01 -5.02 -5.41
CA SER A 415 4.75 -3.86 -5.88
C SER A 415 5.50 -4.17 -7.16
N SER A 416 5.58 -3.16 -8.04
CA SER A 416 6.45 -3.20 -9.21
C SER A 416 7.87 -2.81 -8.80
N PRO A 417 8.91 -3.45 -9.37
CA PRO A 417 10.29 -3.02 -9.17
C PRO A 417 10.46 -1.53 -9.50
N SER A 418 11.36 -0.82 -8.80
CA SER A 418 11.62 0.61 -9.07
C SER A 418 12.05 0.91 -10.51
N THR A 419 12.55 -0.09 -11.25
CA THR A 419 12.94 0.02 -12.65
C THR A 419 11.81 -0.24 -13.66
N ALA A 420 10.63 -0.67 -13.20
CA ALA A 420 9.54 -1.08 -14.09
C ALA A 420 8.88 0.12 -14.78
N GLY A 421 8.70 0.01 -16.09
CA GLY A 421 7.90 0.95 -16.87
C GLY A 421 6.38 0.72 -16.74
N PRO A 422 5.54 1.63 -17.24
CA PRO A 422 4.09 1.52 -17.08
C PRO A 422 3.47 0.22 -17.62
N ALA A 423 3.90 -0.24 -18.80
CA ALA A 423 3.42 -1.49 -19.36
C ALA A 423 3.85 -2.72 -18.54
N GLU A 424 5.05 -2.68 -17.96
CA GLU A 424 5.55 -3.74 -17.09
C GLU A 424 4.76 -3.81 -15.79
N CYS A 425 4.37 -2.66 -15.22
CA CYS A 425 3.51 -2.58 -14.04
C CYS A 425 2.15 -3.26 -14.30
N LEU A 426 1.49 -2.95 -15.41
CA LEU A 426 0.21 -3.57 -15.76
C LEU A 426 0.36 -5.08 -16.01
N ASN A 427 1.39 -5.50 -16.74
CA ASN A 427 1.66 -6.92 -17.00
C ASN A 427 1.93 -7.71 -15.71
N LEU A 428 2.64 -7.10 -14.76
CA LEU A 428 2.89 -7.66 -13.44
C LEU A 428 1.59 -7.86 -12.68
N VAL A 429 0.71 -6.85 -12.63
CA VAL A 429 -0.62 -6.97 -12.01
C VAL A 429 -1.41 -8.10 -12.66
N ALA A 430 -1.52 -8.09 -13.98
CA ALA A 430 -2.28 -9.08 -14.74
C ALA A 430 -1.82 -10.52 -14.46
N ALA A 431 -0.51 -10.76 -14.44
CA ALA A 431 0.04 -12.09 -14.20
C ALA A 431 -0.17 -12.58 -12.76
N ASN A 432 0.01 -11.71 -11.76
CA ASN A 432 -0.22 -12.08 -10.35
C ASN A 432 -1.71 -12.32 -10.07
N VAL A 433 -2.59 -11.50 -10.65
CA VAL A 433 -4.05 -11.73 -10.63
C VAL A 433 -4.38 -13.11 -11.23
N ALA A 434 -3.80 -13.46 -12.38
CA ALA A 434 -4.07 -14.74 -13.01
C ALA A 434 -3.67 -15.95 -12.16
N ILE A 435 -2.53 -15.89 -11.46
CA ILE A 435 -2.07 -16.98 -10.58
C ILE A 435 -3.06 -17.21 -9.42
N VAL A 436 -3.50 -16.13 -8.76
CA VAL A 436 -4.43 -16.24 -7.63
C VAL A 436 -5.84 -16.61 -8.10
N ALA A 437 -6.31 -16.03 -9.20
CA ALA A 437 -7.61 -16.34 -9.79
C ALA A 437 -7.71 -17.84 -10.17
N ASP A 438 -6.67 -18.41 -10.79
CA ASP A 438 -6.58 -19.84 -11.09
C ASP A 438 -6.61 -20.69 -9.80
N ALA A 439 -5.91 -20.28 -8.75
CA ALA A 439 -5.95 -20.97 -7.46
C ALA A 439 -7.37 -21.01 -6.86
N VAL A 440 -8.09 -19.89 -6.89
CA VAL A 440 -9.47 -19.79 -6.37
C VAL A 440 -10.45 -20.61 -7.21
N GLN A 441 -10.37 -20.53 -8.53
CA GLN A 441 -11.22 -21.31 -9.43
C GLN A 441 -11.02 -22.82 -9.20
N ARG A 442 -9.77 -23.27 -9.02
CA ARG A 442 -9.45 -24.68 -8.74
C ARG A 442 -10.01 -25.14 -7.39
N ALA A 443 -9.88 -24.34 -6.34
CA ALA A 443 -10.39 -24.69 -5.02
C ALA A 443 -11.92 -24.85 -5.05
N ARG A 444 -12.61 -23.95 -5.75
CA ARG A 444 -14.07 -23.99 -5.91
C ARG A 444 -14.56 -25.14 -6.78
N SER A 445 -13.81 -25.53 -7.80
CA SER A 445 -14.16 -26.69 -8.64
C SER A 445 -14.03 -28.03 -7.89
N ARG A 446 -13.47 -28.05 -6.68
CA ARG A 446 -13.30 -29.26 -5.86
C ARG A 446 -14.33 -29.40 -4.74
N GLY A 447 -14.94 -28.30 -4.31
CA GLY A 447 -16.03 -28.28 -3.32
C GLY A 447 -17.37 -28.52 -3.98
#